data_AF-A0A024GCS4-F1
#
_entry.id   AF-A0A024GCS4-F1
#
_cell.length_a   1.000
_cell.length_b   1.000
_cell.length_c   1.000
_cell.angle_alpha   90.00
_cell.angle_beta   90.00
_cell.angle_gamma   90.00
#
_symmetry.space_group_name_H-M   'P 1'
#
loop_
_entity.id
_entity.type
_entity.pdbx_description
1 polymer ?
#
loop_
_entity_poly.entity_id
_entity_poly.type
_entity_poly.pdbx_seq_one_letter_code
_entity_poly.pdbx_strand_id
1 'polypeptide(L)'
;MGLESNQITLNAMHTTVVTTRKDGSHTDYAIRVVSKRSGKEEIVYRRFSAFLQLQQLAQRLFHEKRFCCGSDGNCLLVTYLEAIFYTMQFPKLQGTVLGKNSKHVVRDRIFLLNTFLLQLETALNKIPPVTMDQCEKQRCKLVKLIKSFYGCLETNRKEHANSL
;
A
#
# COMPACT_ATOMS: atom_id res chain seq x y z
N MET A 1 17.15 26.32 -3.92
CA MET A 1 16.37 25.76 -2.80
C MET A 1 15.83 24.43 -3.27
N GLY A 2 16.40 23.33 -2.78
CA GLY A 2 16.07 21.99 -3.26
C GLY A 2 14.64 21.62 -2.90
N LEU A 3 13.86 21.24 -3.90
CA LEU A 3 12.62 20.50 -3.71
C LEU A 3 13.01 19.15 -3.11
N GLU A 4 12.93 19.00 -1.79
CA GLU A 4 13.03 17.68 -1.17
C GLU A 4 11.81 16.87 -1.62
N SER A 5 11.99 16.11 -2.69
CA SER A 5 11.03 15.15 -3.17
C SER A 5 10.62 14.28 -1.99
N ASN A 6 9.31 14.23 -1.73
CA ASN A 6 8.70 13.53 -0.61
C ASN A 6 8.68 12.00 -0.87
N GLN A 7 9.80 11.48 -1.39
CA GLN A 7 9.94 10.13 -1.92
C GLN A 7 10.33 9.20 -0.78
N ILE A 8 9.32 8.70 -0.08
CA ILE A 8 9.54 7.68 0.94
C ILE A 8 9.97 6.37 0.24
N THR A 9 11.11 5.81 0.66
CA THR A 9 11.58 4.49 0.23
C THR A 9 10.75 3.39 0.89
N LEU A 10 10.30 2.39 0.12
CA LEU A 10 9.35 1.37 0.62
C LEU A 10 9.88 0.53 1.80
N ASN A 11 11.18 0.21 1.81
CA ASN A 11 11.82 -0.57 2.87
C ASN A 11 12.17 0.27 4.13
N ALA A 12 11.74 1.53 4.18
CA ALA A 12 11.96 2.44 5.29
C ALA A 12 10.65 3.06 5.78
N MET A 13 9.55 2.30 5.71
CA MET A 13 8.24 2.74 6.18
C MET A 13 7.74 1.91 7.36
N HIS A 14 6.98 2.58 8.22
CA HIS A 14 6.10 1.95 9.18
C HIS A 14 4.65 2.32 8.86
N THR A 15 3.74 1.35 8.86
CA THR A 15 2.34 1.59 8.48
C THR A 15 1.33 0.95 9.42
N THR A 16 0.26 1.68 9.74
CA THR A 16 -0.82 1.18 10.59
C THR A 16 -2.13 1.90 10.30
N VAL A 17 -3.25 1.19 10.37
CA VAL A 17 -4.60 1.77 10.34
C VAL A 17 -4.91 2.30 11.74
N VAL A 18 -5.06 3.63 11.85
CA VAL A 18 -5.25 4.33 13.14
C VAL A 18 -6.68 4.73 13.42
N THR A 19 -7.48 4.98 12.37
CA THR A 19 -8.89 5.34 12.52
C THR A 19 -9.66 5.04 11.24
N THR A 20 -10.97 5.26 11.28
CA THR A 20 -11.85 5.19 10.11
C THR A 20 -12.70 6.43 10.00
N ARG A 21 -13.08 6.80 8.79
CA ARG A 21 -14.07 7.86 8.53
C ARG A 21 -15.12 7.35 7.57
N LYS A 22 -16.31 7.94 7.62
CA LYS A 22 -17.33 7.75 6.59
C LYS A 22 -17.15 8.78 5.49
N ASP A 23 -17.16 8.32 4.25
CA ASP A 23 -17.17 9.13 3.03
C ASP A 23 -18.40 8.68 2.20
N GLY A 24 -19.51 9.40 2.35
CA GLY A 24 -20.81 8.98 1.82
C GLY A 24 -21.24 7.60 2.34
N SER A 25 -21.48 6.66 1.43
CA SER A 25 -21.84 5.27 1.74
C SER A 25 -20.63 4.36 2.05
N HIS A 26 -19.42 4.91 1.96
CA HIS A 26 -18.17 4.15 2.10
C HIS A 26 -17.50 4.40 3.45
N THR A 27 -16.71 3.41 3.89
CA THR A 27 -15.79 3.56 5.02
C THR A 27 -14.37 3.65 4.46
N ASP A 28 -13.71 4.76 4.76
CA ASP A 28 -12.28 4.95 4.54
C ASP A 28 -11.51 4.55 5.81
N TYR A 29 -10.37 3.91 5.60
CA TYR A 29 -9.41 3.54 6.64
C TYR A 29 -8.24 4.51 6.55
N ALA A 30 -7.96 5.19 7.65
CA ALA A 30 -6.84 6.13 7.77
C ALA A 30 -5.57 5.33 8.07
N ILE A 31 -4.69 5.24 7.08
CA ILE A 31 -3.39 4.59 7.19
C ILE A 31 -2.38 5.67 7.58
N ARG A 32 -1.80 5.54 8.76
CA ARG A 32 -0.60 6.27 9.15
C ARG A 32 0.60 5.67 8.44
N VAL A 33 1.37 6.49 7.74
CA VAL A 33 2.60 6.13 7.05
C VAL A 33 3.72 6.97 7.66
N VAL A 34 4.68 6.32 8.32
CA VAL A 34 5.82 6.96 8.96
C VAL A 34 7.11 6.58 8.23
N SER A 35 7.88 7.57 7.81
CA SER A 35 9.23 7.35 7.28
C SER A 35 10.20 7.07 8.44
N LYS A 36 10.81 5.89 8.46
CA LYS A 36 11.79 5.50 9.50
C LYS A 36 13.04 6.37 9.51
N ARG A 37 13.38 7.00 8.37
CA ARG A 37 14.58 7.85 8.25
C ARG A 37 14.36 9.26 8.76
N SER A 38 13.23 9.88 8.41
CA SER A 38 12.94 11.28 8.75
C SER A 38 12.03 11.43 9.96
N GLY A 39 11.35 10.36 10.39
CA GLY A 39 10.28 10.43 11.37
C GLY A 39 9.00 11.11 10.86
N LYS A 40 8.99 11.59 9.61
CA LYS A 40 7.84 12.27 9.01
C LYS A 40 6.64 11.32 8.93
N GLU A 41 5.50 11.80 9.39
CA GLU A 41 4.23 11.08 9.41
C GLU A 41 3.24 11.70 8.41
N GLU A 42 2.53 10.85 7.67
CA GLU A 42 1.42 11.24 6.80
C GLU A 42 0.22 10.30 6.99
N ILE A 43 -0.99 10.83 6.83
CA ILE A 43 -2.23 10.04 6.84
C ILE A 43 -2.76 9.88 5.41
N VAL A 44 -2.98 8.63 5.02
CA VAL A 44 -3.51 8.27 3.70
C VAL A 44 -4.82 7.51 3.88
N TYR A 45 -5.89 8.01 3.26
CA TYR A 45 -7.20 7.37 3.32
C TYR A 45 -7.38 6.36 2.18
N ARG A 46 -7.78 5.14 2.53
CA ARG A 46 -8.08 4.07 1.56
C ARG A 46 -9.35 3.34 1.94
N ARG A 47 -10.23 3.10 0.96
CA ARG A 47 -11.38 2.21 1.11
C ARG A 47 -10.90 0.76 1.21
N PHE A 48 -11.73 -0.12 1.78
CA PHE A 48 -11.44 -1.56 1.79
C PHE A 48 -11.17 -2.12 0.39
N SER A 49 -11.91 -1.65 -0.62
CA SER A 49 -11.72 -2.03 -2.02
C SER A 49 -10.34 -1.68 -2.57
N ALA A 50 -9.66 -0.66 -2.05
CA ALA A 50 -8.30 -0.32 -2.49
C ALA A 50 -7.28 -1.38 -2.07
N PHE A 51 -7.49 -2.07 -0.94
CA PHE A 51 -6.64 -3.20 -0.52
C PHE A 51 -6.86 -4.41 -1.44
N LEU A 52 -8.12 -4.69 -1.80
CA LEU A 52 -8.46 -5.73 -2.78
C LEU A 52 -7.81 -5.44 -4.14
N GLN A 53 -7.90 -4.20 -4.61
CA GLN A 53 -7.30 -3.77 -5.87
C GLN A 53 -5.77 -3.87 -5.82
N LEU A 54 -5.14 -3.45 -4.72
CA LEU A 54 -3.70 -3.60 -4.53
C LEU A 54 -3.29 -5.08 -4.67
N GLN A 55 -4.00 -5.98 -4.00
CA GLN A 55 -3.75 -7.42 -4.09
C GLN A 55 -3.89 -7.94 -5.52
N GLN A 56 -5.02 -7.67 -6.17
CA GLN A 56 -5.30 -8.16 -7.52
C GLN A 56 -4.28 -7.66 -8.55
N LEU A 57 -3.91 -6.38 -8.47
CA LEU A 57 -2.92 -5.79 -9.36
C LEU A 57 -1.52 -6.35 -9.11
N ALA A 58 -1.12 -6.55 -7.84
CA ALA A 58 0.15 -7.18 -7.50
C ALA A 58 0.22 -8.62 -8.03
N GLN A 59 -0.82 -9.43 -7.78
CA GLN A 59 -0.91 -10.81 -8.29
C GLN A 59 -0.83 -10.87 -9.82
N ARG A 60 -1.48 -9.94 -10.52
CA ARG A 60 -1.38 -9.83 -11.98
C ARG A 60 0.04 -9.50 -12.44
N LEU A 61 0.72 -8.56 -11.77
CA LEU A 61 2.10 -8.20 -12.07
C LEU A 61 3.07 -9.38 -11.86
N PHE A 62 2.80 -10.28 -10.92
CA PHE A 62 3.59 -11.50 -10.74
C PHE A 62 3.41 -12.49 -11.89
N HIS A 63 2.19 -12.59 -12.43
CA HIS A 63 1.88 -13.49 -13.55
C HIS A 63 2.34 -12.99 -14.91
N GLU A 64 2.23 -11.69 -15.17
CA GLU A 64 2.36 -11.16 -16.54
C GLU A 64 3.76 -11.31 -17.14
N LYS A 65 4.81 -11.60 -16.35
CA LYS A 65 6.22 -11.84 -16.76
C LYS A 65 6.78 -10.87 -17.84
N ARG A 66 6.12 -9.75 -18.08
CA ARG A 66 6.40 -8.78 -19.14
C ARG A 66 6.97 -7.53 -18.50
N PHE A 67 8.30 -7.43 -18.57
CA PHE A 67 9.12 -6.28 -18.24
C PHE A 67 8.90 -5.76 -16.81
N CYS A 68 9.69 -6.30 -15.88
CA CYS A 68 9.97 -5.63 -14.63
C CYS A 68 11.48 -5.53 -14.41
N CYS A 69 11.88 -4.89 -13.32
CA CYS A 69 13.22 -4.40 -12.97
C CYS A 69 14.33 -5.46 -12.75
N GLY A 70 14.17 -6.67 -13.26
CA GLY A 70 15.18 -7.72 -13.27
C GLY A 70 15.73 -7.95 -14.67
N SER A 71 16.99 -8.34 -14.75
CA SER A 71 17.71 -8.60 -16.02
C SER A 71 17.14 -9.79 -16.80
N ASP A 72 16.44 -10.69 -16.13
CA ASP A 72 15.78 -11.87 -16.68
C ASP A 72 14.31 -11.62 -17.05
N GLY A 73 13.84 -10.37 -16.94
CA GLY A 73 12.45 -9.99 -17.18
C GLY A 73 11.53 -10.19 -15.98
N ASN A 74 12.02 -10.76 -14.87
CA ASN A 74 11.25 -10.93 -13.64
C ASN A 74 11.39 -9.72 -12.70
N CYS A 75 10.38 -9.49 -11.86
CA CYS A 75 10.48 -8.46 -10.83
C CYS A 75 11.34 -8.98 -9.67
N LEU A 76 12.41 -8.26 -9.32
CA LEU A 76 13.28 -8.59 -8.18
C LEU A 76 12.53 -8.68 -6.84
N LEU A 77 11.35 -8.07 -6.75
CA LEU A 77 10.54 -8.05 -5.54
C LEU A 77 9.59 -9.25 -5.40
N VAL A 78 9.42 -10.06 -6.44
CA VAL A 78 8.51 -11.23 -6.43
C VAL A 78 8.85 -12.16 -5.27
N THR A 79 10.12 -12.54 -5.13
CA THR A 79 10.59 -13.47 -4.09
C THR A 79 10.28 -13.01 -2.66
N TYR A 80 10.12 -11.71 -2.44
CA TYR A 80 9.81 -11.15 -1.12
C TYR A 80 8.31 -10.96 -0.88
N LEU A 81 7.56 -10.58 -1.92
CA LEU A 81 6.21 -10.04 -1.76
C LEU A 81 5.11 -11.00 -2.21
N GLU A 82 5.43 -11.96 -3.08
CA GLU A 82 4.44 -12.83 -3.72
C GLU A 82 3.59 -13.58 -2.70
N ALA A 83 4.24 -14.23 -1.73
CA ALA A 83 3.55 -15.00 -0.71
C ALA A 83 2.54 -14.15 0.09
N ILE A 84 2.88 -12.90 0.44
CA ILE A 84 1.98 -12.01 1.19
C ILE A 84 0.70 -11.75 0.39
N PHE A 85 0.83 -11.52 -0.90
CA PHE A 85 -0.30 -11.22 -1.76
C PHE A 85 -1.16 -12.45 -2.11
N TYR A 86 -0.63 -13.67 -2.10
CA TYR A 86 -1.45 -14.89 -2.32
C TYR A 86 -2.06 -15.48 -1.06
N THR A 87 -1.35 -15.41 0.07
CA THR A 87 -1.81 -16.01 1.32
C THR A 87 -2.88 -15.18 2.01
N MET A 88 -2.85 -13.86 1.83
CA MET A 88 -3.83 -12.97 2.44
C MET A 88 -5.22 -13.19 1.83
N GLN A 89 -6.16 -13.69 2.62
CA GLN A 89 -7.55 -13.85 2.20
C GLN A 89 -8.37 -12.63 2.64
N PHE A 90 -8.57 -11.68 1.74
CA PHE A 90 -9.55 -10.63 1.98
C PHE A 90 -10.96 -11.18 1.69
N PRO A 91 -11.92 -11.02 2.61
CA PRO A 91 -13.30 -11.46 2.38
C PRO A 91 -13.86 -10.77 1.13
N LYS A 92 -14.30 -11.58 0.15
CA LYS A 92 -14.96 -11.08 -1.05
C LYS A 92 -16.24 -10.37 -0.61
N LEU A 93 -16.37 -9.10 -0.99
CA LEU A 93 -17.59 -8.33 -0.81
C LEU A 93 -18.64 -8.79 -1.84
N GLN A 94 -19.10 -10.04 -1.75
CA GLN A 94 -20.20 -10.51 -2.59
C GLN A 94 -21.53 -10.23 -1.93
N GLY A 95 -22.37 -9.49 -2.65
CA GLY A 95 -23.81 -9.41 -2.40
C GLY A 95 -24.19 -8.51 -1.23
N THR A 96 -25.25 -7.76 -1.47
CA THR A 96 -26.04 -6.86 -0.61
C THR A 96 -26.38 -7.32 0.82
N VAL A 97 -25.89 -8.48 1.27
CA VAL A 97 -26.29 -9.13 2.53
C VAL A 97 -25.14 -9.30 3.53
N LEU A 98 -23.86 -9.28 3.11
CA LEU A 98 -22.72 -9.20 4.03
C LEU A 98 -22.32 -7.75 4.35
N GLY A 99 -23.16 -7.15 5.18
CA GLY A 99 -22.73 -6.17 6.18
C GLY A 99 -22.75 -4.73 5.72
N LYS A 100 -23.85 -4.03 6.04
CA LYS A 100 -23.76 -2.59 6.42
C LYS A 100 -22.49 -2.41 7.24
N ASN A 101 -21.75 -1.30 7.05
CA ASN A 101 -20.55 -0.95 7.82
C ASN A 101 -20.88 -0.79 9.32
N SER A 102 -21.14 -1.91 9.99
CA SER A 102 -21.42 -2.01 11.40
C SER A 102 -20.10 -1.86 12.15
N LYS A 103 -20.17 -1.41 13.39
CA LYS A 103 -18.96 -1.20 14.21
C LYS A 103 -18.13 -2.49 14.33
N HIS A 104 -18.78 -3.65 14.40
CA HIS A 104 -18.12 -4.95 14.47
C HIS A 104 -17.37 -5.29 13.18
N VAL A 105 -18.04 -5.20 12.02
CA VAL A 105 -17.41 -5.44 10.71
C VAL A 105 -16.26 -4.48 10.45
N VAL A 106 -16.40 -3.21 10.87
CA VAL A 106 -15.31 -2.22 10.74
C VAL A 106 -14.11 -2.61 11.62
N ARG A 107 -14.34 -3.07 12.86
CA ARG A 107 -13.29 -3.53 13.77
C ARG A 107 -12.54 -4.75 13.22
N ASP A 108 -13.27 -5.76 12.72
CA ASP A 108 -12.66 -6.97 12.16
C ASP A 108 -11.82 -6.62 10.92
N ARG A 109 -12.33 -5.72 10.08
CA ARG A 109 -11.56 -5.18 8.95
C ARG A 109 -10.31 -4.45 9.43
N ILE A 110 -10.37 -3.60 10.45
CA ILE A 110 -9.16 -2.92 10.98
C ILE A 110 -8.10 -3.94 11.40
N PHE A 111 -8.48 -5.00 12.13
CA PHE A 111 -7.55 -6.06 12.54
C PHE A 111 -6.91 -6.76 11.33
N LEU A 112 -7.74 -7.13 10.35
CA LEU A 112 -7.30 -7.77 9.11
C LEU A 112 -6.34 -6.87 8.31
N LEU A 113 -6.72 -5.61 8.13
CA LEU A 113 -5.93 -4.63 7.39
C LEU A 113 -4.58 -4.37 8.08
N ASN A 114 -4.56 -4.22 9.41
CA ASN A 114 -3.31 -4.05 10.16
C ASN A 114 -2.41 -5.29 10.08
N THR A 115 -2.99 -6.49 10.10
CA THR A 115 -2.23 -7.73 9.91
C THR A 115 -1.56 -7.75 8.53
N PHE A 116 -2.29 -7.41 7.47
CA PHE A 116 -1.73 -7.31 6.13
C PHE A 116 -0.63 -6.25 6.02
N LEU A 117 -0.86 -5.04 6.56
CA LEU A 117 0.12 -3.96 6.54
C LEU A 117 1.41 -4.35 7.28
N LEU A 118 1.30 -5.01 8.43
CA LEU A 118 2.46 -5.51 9.17
C LEU A 118 3.24 -6.57 8.39
N GLN A 119 2.55 -7.51 7.75
CA GLN A 119 3.19 -8.54 6.91
C GLN A 119 3.90 -7.91 5.71
N LEU A 120 3.24 -6.98 5.03
CA LEU A 120 3.81 -6.25 3.90
C LEU A 120 5.02 -5.40 4.34
N GLU A 121 4.91 -4.66 5.44
CA GLU A 121 6.03 -3.92 6.02
C GLU A 121 7.21 -4.84 6.34
N THR A 122 6.95 -5.96 6.99
CA THR A 122 7.99 -6.94 7.36
C THR A 122 8.70 -7.48 6.12
N ALA A 123 7.95 -7.80 5.06
CA ALA A 123 8.50 -8.25 3.79
C ALA A 123 9.31 -7.14 3.10
N LEU A 124 8.82 -5.91 3.10
CA LEU A 124 9.51 -4.75 2.53
C LEU A 124 10.84 -4.45 3.23
N ASN A 125 10.88 -4.54 4.57
CA ASN A 125 12.09 -4.32 5.35
C ASN A 125 13.16 -5.41 5.11
N LYS A 126 12.79 -6.60 4.62
CA LYS A 126 13.73 -7.67 4.25
C LYS A 126 14.38 -7.46 2.88
N ILE A 127 13.88 -6.53 2.06
CA ILE A 127 14.43 -6.24 0.74
C ILE A 127 15.75 -5.47 0.92
N PRO A 128 16.87 -5.97 0.37
CA PRO A 128 18.15 -5.26 0.42
C PRO A 128 18.03 -3.84 -0.16
N PRO A 129 18.65 -2.81 0.46
CA PRO A 129 18.59 -1.44 -0.05
C PRO A 129 19.00 -1.31 -1.52
N VAL A 130 20.07 -2.02 -1.92
CA VAL A 130 20.55 -2.04 -3.32
C VAL A 130 19.47 -2.55 -4.28
N THR A 131 18.74 -3.60 -3.90
CA THR A 131 17.62 -4.14 -4.69
C THR A 131 16.48 -3.14 -4.80
N MET A 132 16.12 -2.48 -3.69
CA MET A 132 15.07 -1.46 -3.70
C MET A 132 15.44 -0.27 -4.59
N ASP A 133 16.67 0.24 -4.45
CA ASP A 133 17.18 1.35 -5.26
C ASP A 133 17.21 1.00 -6.76
N GLN A 134 17.60 -0.23 -7.10
CA GLN A 134 17.53 -0.73 -8.48
C GLN A 134 16.09 -0.76 -9.00
N CYS A 135 15.15 -1.28 -8.20
CA CYS A 135 13.74 -1.30 -8.58
C CYS A 135 13.18 0.10 -8.81
N GLU A 136 13.56 1.07 -7.97
CA GLU A 136 13.16 2.48 -8.11
C GLU A 136 13.76 3.12 -9.37
N LYS A 137 15.07 2.95 -9.61
CA LYS A 137 15.76 3.46 -10.82
C LYS A 137 15.15 2.91 -12.10
N GLN A 138 14.76 1.63 -12.09
CA GLN A 138 14.17 0.96 -13.24
C GLN A 138 12.64 1.13 -13.34
N ARG A 139 12.05 2.04 -12.54
CA ARG A 139 10.61 2.36 -12.56
C ARG A 139 9.72 1.12 -12.40
N CYS A 140 10.10 0.24 -11.48
CA CYS A 140 9.38 -1.00 -11.18
C CYS A 140 7.89 -0.74 -10.97
N LYS A 141 7.04 -1.44 -11.73
CA LYS A 141 5.57 -1.32 -11.67
C LYS A 141 5.04 -1.65 -10.28
N LEU A 142 5.60 -2.65 -9.61
CA LEU A 142 5.19 -3.07 -8.28
C LEU A 142 5.55 -2.00 -7.23
N VAL A 143 6.76 -1.43 -7.31
CA VAL A 143 7.15 -0.29 -6.45
C VAL A 143 6.19 0.87 -6.66
N LYS A 144 5.89 1.23 -7.91
CA LYS A 144 4.94 2.30 -8.24
C LYS A 144 3.55 2.01 -7.67
N LEU A 145 3.04 0.79 -7.82
CA LEU A 145 1.75 0.38 -7.29
C LEU A 145 1.69 0.55 -5.76
N ILE A 146 2.69 0.06 -5.03
CA ILE A 146 2.73 0.14 -3.57
C ILE A 146 2.91 1.59 -3.10
N LYS A 147 3.79 2.38 -3.74
CA LYS A 147 3.92 3.81 -3.44
C LYS A 147 2.62 4.56 -3.71
N SER A 148 1.90 4.24 -4.80
CA SER A 148 0.57 4.81 -5.08
C SER A 148 -0.43 4.47 -3.98
N PHE A 149 -0.42 3.23 -3.50
CA PHE A 149 -1.28 2.80 -2.42
C PHE A 149 -1.00 3.60 -1.13
N TYR A 150 0.26 3.87 -0.79
CA TYR A 150 0.63 4.72 0.35
C TYR A 150 0.61 6.23 0.05
N GLY A 151 0.16 6.66 -1.13
CA GLY A 151 0.10 8.09 -1.46
C GLY A 151 1.47 8.76 -1.60
N CYS A 152 2.54 7.99 -1.79
CA CYS A 152 3.93 8.45 -1.91
C CYS A 152 4.34 8.81 -3.35
N LEU A 153 3.40 8.84 -4.30
CA LEU A 153 3.67 9.31 -5.67
C LEU A 153 3.33 10.80 -5.75
N GLU A 154 4.24 11.57 -6.34
CA GLU A 154 4.00 12.97 -6.72
C GLU A 154 2.97 13.02 -7.85
N THR A 155 1.69 12.99 -7.49
CA THR A 155 0.62 13.48 -8.34
C THR A 155 -0.01 14.63 -7.59
N ASN A 156 0.34 15.86 -7.96
CA ASN A 156 -0.34 17.11 -7.61
C ASN A 156 -1.30 16.93 -6.44
N ARG A 157 -0.76 16.89 -5.21
CA ARG A 157 -1.62 17.05 -4.03
C ARG A 157 -2.12 18.47 -4.18
N LYS A 158 -3.32 18.65 -4.76
CA LYS A 158 -4.14 19.79 -4.43
C LYS A 158 -4.23 19.72 -2.93
N GLU A 159 -3.49 20.60 -2.28
CA GLU A 159 -3.71 20.94 -0.90
C GLU A 159 -5.20 21.24 -0.82
N HIS A 160 -5.98 20.32 -0.25
CA HIS A 160 -7.14 20.72 0.52
C HIS A 160 -6.59 21.30 1.84
N ALA A 161 -5.77 22.34 1.70
CA ALA A 161 -5.70 23.42 2.65
C ALA A 161 -6.89 24.32 2.30
N ASN A 162 -7.66 24.68 3.34
CA ASN A 162 -8.76 25.65 3.34
C ASN A 162 -10.09 25.07 2.83
N SER A 163 -11.22 25.14 3.53
CA SER A 163 -11.58 25.85 4.76
C SER A 163 -12.93 25.31 5.28
N LEU A 164 -13.17 25.58 6.57
CA LEU A 164 -14.38 25.39 7.40
C LEU A 164 -14.54 24.02 8.08
#